data_AF-A0A0R3CQL7-F1
#
_entry.id   AF-A0A0R3CQL7-F1
#
_cell.length_a   1.000
_cell.length_b   1.000
_cell.length_c   1.000
_cell.angle_alpha   90.00
_cell.angle_beta   90.00
_cell.angle_gamma   90.00
#
_symmetry.space_group_name_H-M   'P 1'
#
loop_
_entity.id
_entity.type
_entity.pdbx_description
1 polymer ?
#
loop_
_entity_poly.entity_id
_entity_poly.type
_entity_poly.pdbx_seq_one_letter_code
_entity_poly.pdbx_strand_id
1 'polypeptide(L)'
;MAAARVTRSHVASPRGGRRAYRKGSFVADQRGAVAFETVIVYIFMVSFLLMPLADVAAAGFRFISAWTALRSFGQYVQYYNPLGPDGTVTWGAGLQTTVAGHAIGNIQVLCGDAGAACSPGNIESPKYVRFSTTVTLAPIVLTSVLCPNGCTYTLAYSQRFQ
;
A
#
# COMPACT_ATOMS: atom_id res chain seq x y z
N MET A 1 -1.36 -109.15 -13.31
CA MET A 1 -1.32 -107.70 -13.00
C MET A 1 -0.28 -107.45 -11.92
N ALA A 2 0.32 -106.26 -11.97
CA ALA A 2 1.62 -105.89 -11.47
C ALA A 2 1.82 -105.88 -9.93
N ALA A 3 3.09 -105.78 -9.58
CA ALA A 3 3.71 -105.91 -8.27
C ALA A 3 3.59 -104.70 -7.33
N ALA A 4 4.05 -104.96 -6.09
CA ALA A 4 4.94 -104.11 -5.29
C ALA A 4 4.36 -103.22 -4.16
N ARG A 5 4.74 -103.64 -2.93
CA ARG A 5 5.63 -102.94 -1.97
C ARG A 5 5.07 -101.75 -1.16
N VAL A 6 4.94 -102.03 0.14
CA VAL A 6 5.23 -101.23 1.36
C VAL A 6 5.91 -99.87 1.16
N THR A 7 5.39 -98.81 1.82
CA THR A 7 6.17 -97.92 2.73
C THR A 7 5.31 -96.97 3.59
N ARG A 8 5.69 -96.89 4.86
CA ARG A 8 5.34 -95.86 5.87
C ARG A 8 5.84 -94.48 5.40
N SER A 9 5.12 -93.41 5.73
CA SER A 9 5.64 -92.04 5.66
C SER A 9 5.22 -91.24 6.90
N HIS A 10 6.26 -90.75 7.58
CA HIS A 10 6.24 -89.82 8.71
C HIS A 10 6.39 -88.39 8.18
N VAL A 11 5.80 -87.43 8.93
CA VAL A 11 6.25 -86.03 9.09
C VAL A 11 5.94 -85.05 7.94
N ALA A 12 5.21 -83.97 8.28
CA ALA A 12 5.68 -82.59 8.10
C ALA A 12 4.67 -81.58 8.68
N SER A 13 5.08 -80.88 9.74
CA SER A 13 4.51 -79.57 10.13
C SER A 13 5.28 -78.47 9.41
N PRO A 14 4.62 -77.50 8.75
CA PRO A 14 5.26 -76.25 8.38
C PRO A 14 4.69 -75.08 9.19
N ARG A 15 5.50 -74.66 10.16
CA ARG A 15 6.06 -73.30 10.33
C ARG A 15 5.12 -72.10 10.19
N GLY A 16 5.04 -71.35 11.30
CA GLY A 16 4.30 -70.11 11.43
C GLY A 16 4.68 -69.02 10.42
N GLY A 17 3.65 -68.41 9.85
CA GLY A 17 3.75 -67.19 9.08
C GLY A 17 4.05 -65.99 9.97
N ARG A 18 5.27 -65.45 9.86
CA ARG A 18 5.57 -64.09 10.33
C ARG A 18 4.75 -63.11 9.50
N ARG A 19 3.77 -62.45 10.11
CA ARG A 19 3.10 -61.28 9.52
C ARG A 19 4.13 -60.16 9.42
N ALA A 20 4.61 -59.90 8.22
CA ALA A 20 5.38 -58.71 7.90
C ALA A 20 4.47 -57.48 8.08
N TYR A 21 4.81 -56.64 9.06
CA TYR A 21 4.18 -55.36 9.30
C TYR A 21 4.51 -54.44 8.11
N ARG A 22 3.53 -54.12 7.26
CA ARG A 22 3.68 -53.17 6.15
C ARG A 22 3.93 -51.76 6.71
N LYS A 23 5.19 -51.44 7.02
CA LYS A 23 5.66 -50.06 7.33
C LYS A 23 5.92 -49.22 6.07
N GLY A 24 5.23 -49.52 4.96
CA GLY A 24 5.59 -49.02 3.63
C GLY A 24 4.69 -47.94 3.04
N SER A 25 3.66 -47.44 3.74
CA SER A 25 2.68 -46.53 3.10
C SER A 25 2.84 -45.04 3.44
N PHE A 26 3.80 -44.63 4.28
CA PHE A 26 4.02 -43.20 4.57
C PHE A 26 4.96 -42.49 3.58
N VAL A 27 5.67 -43.23 2.73
CA VAL A 27 6.56 -42.65 1.69
C VAL A 27 5.80 -42.33 0.40
N ALA A 28 4.57 -42.85 0.23
CA ALA A 28 3.78 -42.69 -0.99
C ALA A 28 3.01 -41.34 -1.07
N ASP A 29 2.94 -40.57 0.02
CA ASP A 29 2.12 -39.35 0.09
C ASP A 29 2.94 -38.03 -0.03
N GLN A 30 4.05 -38.07 -0.76
CA GLN A 30 4.84 -36.88 -1.09
C GLN A 30 4.03 -35.82 -1.87
N ARG A 31 2.94 -36.22 -2.54
CA ARG A 31 2.05 -35.29 -3.25
C ARG A 31 1.23 -34.41 -2.29
N GLY A 32 0.87 -34.93 -1.10
CA GLY A 32 0.20 -34.16 -0.06
C GLY A 32 1.13 -33.15 0.63
N ALA A 33 2.38 -33.54 0.91
CA ALA A 33 3.38 -32.65 1.51
C ALA A 33 3.70 -31.43 0.61
N VAL A 34 3.85 -31.64 -0.70
CA VAL A 34 4.06 -30.56 -1.67
C VAL A 34 2.84 -29.63 -1.77
N ALA A 35 1.62 -30.16 -1.61
CA ALA A 35 0.40 -29.34 -1.57
C ALA A 35 0.35 -28.46 -0.32
N PHE A 36 0.81 -28.94 0.85
CA PHE A 36 0.89 -28.12 2.06
C PHE A 36 1.97 -27.05 1.96
N GLU A 37 3.12 -27.37 1.37
CA GLU A 37 4.20 -26.40 1.16
C GLU A 37 3.76 -25.25 0.26
N THR A 38 3.05 -25.55 -0.83
CA THR A 38 2.53 -24.50 -1.73
C THR A 38 1.49 -23.60 -1.05
N VAL A 39 0.64 -24.13 -0.17
CA VAL A 39 -0.31 -23.32 0.62
C VAL A 39 0.42 -22.41 1.62
N ILE A 40 1.45 -22.94 2.31
CA ILE A 40 2.26 -22.15 3.26
C ILE A 40 3.02 -21.04 2.53
N VAL A 41 3.65 -21.35 1.40
CA VAL A 41 4.36 -20.37 0.56
C VAL A 41 3.39 -19.32 0.02
N TYR A 42 2.19 -19.72 -0.39
CA TYR A 42 1.18 -18.79 -0.87
C TYR A 42 0.74 -17.82 0.23
N ILE A 43 0.43 -18.31 1.43
CA ILE A 43 0.07 -17.46 2.57
C ILE A 43 1.21 -16.49 2.87
N PHE A 44 2.44 -16.98 2.94
CA PHE A 44 3.62 -16.15 3.18
C PHE A 44 3.81 -15.07 2.11
N MET A 45 3.67 -15.43 0.83
CA MET A 45 3.77 -14.48 -0.28
C MET A 45 2.68 -13.41 -0.21
N VAL A 46 1.44 -13.79 0.10
CA VAL A 46 0.33 -12.83 0.21
C VAL A 46 0.53 -11.90 1.41
N SER A 47 0.87 -12.46 2.59
CA SER A 47 0.95 -11.68 3.83
C SER A 47 2.19 -10.79 3.91
N PHE A 48 3.34 -11.24 3.40
CA PHE A 48 4.61 -10.50 3.53
C PHE A 48 5.01 -9.73 2.28
N LEU A 49 4.48 -10.08 1.10
CA LEU A 49 4.84 -9.40 -0.15
C LEU A 49 3.67 -8.58 -0.69
N LEU A 50 2.53 -9.22 -0.96
CA LEU A 50 1.43 -8.57 -1.68
C LEU A 50 0.65 -7.57 -0.83
N MET A 51 0.33 -7.90 0.42
CA MET A 51 -0.37 -6.99 1.33
C MET A 51 0.44 -5.71 1.64
N PRO A 52 1.73 -5.81 2.05
CA PRO A 52 2.55 -4.61 2.27
C PRO A 52 2.72 -3.77 0.99
N LEU A 53 2.88 -4.43 -0.17
CA LEU A 53 2.96 -3.72 -1.45
C LEU A 53 1.67 -2.97 -1.76
N ALA A 54 0.51 -3.57 -1.51
CA ALA A 54 -0.79 -2.93 -1.70
C ALA A 54 -0.96 -1.70 -0.78
N ASP A 55 -0.51 -1.77 0.47
CA ASP A 55 -0.51 -0.63 1.40
C ASP A 55 0.34 0.54 0.86
N VAL A 56 1.56 0.26 0.39
CA VAL A 56 2.45 1.29 -0.17
C VAL A 56 1.86 1.87 -1.46
N ALA A 57 1.28 1.03 -2.32
CA ALA A 57 0.63 1.49 -3.53
C ALA A 57 -0.57 2.40 -3.22
N ALA A 58 -1.44 2.00 -2.29
CA ALA A 58 -2.58 2.79 -1.86
C ALA A 58 -2.16 4.13 -1.25
N ALA A 59 -1.11 4.12 -0.42
CA ALA A 59 -0.48 5.32 0.12
C ALA A 59 0.02 6.26 -1.00
N GLY A 60 0.75 5.70 -1.97
CA GLY A 60 1.28 6.43 -3.12
C GLY A 60 0.19 7.05 -3.99
N PHE A 61 -0.87 6.30 -4.30
CA PHE A 61 -2.00 6.83 -5.07
C PHE A 61 -2.68 8.00 -4.35
N ARG A 62 -2.90 7.91 -3.03
CA ARG A 62 -3.46 9.02 -2.24
C ARG A 62 -2.56 10.25 -2.29
N PHE A 63 -1.26 10.06 -2.12
CA PHE A 63 -0.28 11.16 -2.21
C PHE A 63 -0.31 11.84 -3.59
N ILE A 64 -0.26 11.06 -4.66
CA ILE A 64 -0.27 11.58 -6.03
C ILE A 64 -1.59 12.31 -6.31
N SER A 65 -2.74 11.75 -5.91
CA SER A 65 -4.05 12.38 -6.12
C SER A 65 -4.17 13.74 -5.41
N ALA A 66 -3.60 13.86 -4.22
CA ALA A 66 -3.59 15.13 -3.50
C ALA A 66 -2.62 16.14 -4.14
N TRP A 67 -1.47 15.67 -4.62
CA TRP A 67 -0.50 16.51 -5.32
C TRP A 67 -1.03 17.03 -6.66
N THR A 68 -1.78 16.22 -7.40
CA THR A 68 -2.44 16.66 -8.63
C THR A 68 -3.56 17.66 -8.34
N ALA A 69 -4.30 17.49 -7.23
CA ALA A 69 -5.28 18.48 -6.77
C ALA A 69 -4.63 19.83 -6.40
N LEU A 70 -3.45 19.81 -5.77
CA LEU A 70 -2.67 21.02 -5.49
C LEU A 70 -2.22 21.70 -6.79
N ARG A 71 -1.71 20.94 -7.76
CA ARG A 71 -1.30 21.45 -9.08
C ARG A 71 -2.48 22.07 -9.85
N SER A 72 -3.65 21.44 -9.85
CA SER A 72 -4.83 21.96 -10.54
C SER A 72 -5.37 23.23 -9.86
N PHE A 73 -5.35 23.27 -8.52
CA PHE A 73 -5.64 24.51 -7.80
C PHE A 73 -4.63 25.60 -8.11
N GLY A 74 -3.35 25.24 -8.28
CA GLY A 74 -2.32 26.17 -8.72
C GLY A 74 -2.66 26.88 -10.02
N GLN A 75 -3.07 26.12 -11.05
CA GLN A 75 -3.54 26.70 -12.30
C GLN A 75 -4.80 27.56 -12.10
N TYR A 76 -5.74 27.13 -11.27
CA TYR A 76 -6.94 27.90 -10.97
C TYR A 76 -6.62 29.27 -10.35
N VAL A 77 -5.69 29.32 -9.39
CA VAL A 77 -5.24 30.56 -8.75
C VAL A 77 -4.53 31.51 -9.72
N GLN A 78 -3.88 31.00 -10.77
CA GLN A 78 -3.28 31.86 -11.80
C GLN A 78 -4.34 32.61 -12.62
N TYR A 79 -5.49 31.98 -12.90
CA TYR A 79 -6.61 32.63 -13.58
C TYR A 79 -7.43 33.51 -12.64
N TYR A 80 -7.59 33.10 -11.38
CA TYR A 80 -8.29 33.83 -10.33
C TYR A 80 -7.28 34.46 -9.37
N ASN A 81 -6.50 35.40 -9.90
CA ASN A 81 -5.49 36.09 -9.12
C ASN A 81 -6.16 36.96 -8.04
N PRO A 82 -5.87 36.75 -6.74
CA PRO A 82 -6.42 37.57 -5.66
C PRO A 82 -5.81 38.97 -5.56
N LEU A 83 -4.78 39.28 -6.35
CA LEU A 83 -4.19 40.60 -6.35
C LEU A 83 -5.02 41.56 -7.20
N GLY A 84 -5.67 42.49 -6.51
CA GLY A 84 -6.24 43.67 -7.16
C GLY A 84 -5.14 44.56 -7.77
N PRO A 85 -5.51 45.49 -8.67
CA PRO A 85 -4.58 46.45 -9.25
C PRO A 85 -3.85 47.31 -8.21
N ASP A 86 -4.39 47.38 -6.99
CA ASP A 86 -3.86 48.17 -5.87
C ASP A 86 -2.91 47.35 -4.95
N GLY A 87 -2.59 46.10 -5.32
CA GLY A 87 -1.74 45.20 -4.54
C GLY A 87 -2.40 44.61 -3.28
N THR A 88 -3.70 44.86 -3.09
CA THR A 88 -4.50 44.25 -2.03
C THR A 88 -4.83 42.80 -2.38
N VAL A 89 -4.52 41.88 -1.46
CA VAL A 89 -4.89 40.47 -1.60
C VAL A 89 -6.34 40.31 -1.16
N THR A 90 -7.24 40.28 -2.14
CA THR A 90 -8.65 40.00 -1.94
C THR A 90 -9.00 38.74 -2.71
N TRP A 91 -9.04 37.62 -1.98
CA TRP A 91 -9.60 36.39 -2.52
C TRP A 91 -11.10 36.62 -2.71
N GLY A 92 -11.60 36.45 -3.93
CA GLY A 92 -13.03 36.54 -4.21
C GLY A 92 -13.82 35.61 -3.29
N ALA A 93 -14.96 36.08 -2.78
CA ALA A 93 -15.90 35.25 -2.04
C ALA A 93 -16.39 34.12 -2.97
N GLY A 94 -15.84 32.91 -2.80
CA GLY A 94 -16.05 31.79 -3.73
C GLY A 94 -14.78 31.05 -4.13
N LEU A 95 -13.61 31.41 -3.59
CA LEU A 95 -12.39 30.62 -3.79
C LEU A 95 -12.62 29.16 -3.37
N GLN A 96 -12.38 28.22 -4.29
CA GLN A 96 -12.56 26.81 -4.01
C GLN A 96 -11.58 26.35 -2.92
N THR A 97 -12.11 26.02 -1.74
CA THR A 97 -11.34 25.41 -0.64
C THR A 97 -11.34 23.89 -0.74
N THR A 98 -11.90 23.32 -1.80
CA THR A 98 -11.94 21.88 -2.04
C THR A 98 -11.72 21.59 -3.53
N VAL A 99 -10.72 20.77 -3.85
CA VAL A 99 -10.40 20.37 -5.23
C VAL A 99 -10.21 18.86 -5.26
N ALA A 100 -10.92 18.18 -6.17
CA ALA A 100 -10.88 16.73 -6.30
C ALA A 100 -11.14 15.97 -4.97
N GLY A 101 -11.99 16.53 -4.09
CA GLY A 101 -12.30 15.95 -2.78
C GLY A 101 -11.25 16.24 -1.69
N HIS A 102 -10.17 16.94 -2.01
CA HIS A 102 -9.15 17.37 -1.06
C HIS A 102 -9.40 18.80 -0.58
N ALA A 103 -9.41 19.00 0.73
CA ALA A 103 -9.50 20.33 1.32
C ALA A 103 -8.17 21.08 1.16
N ILE A 104 -8.24 22.31 0.67
CA ILE A 104 -7.11 23.21 0.49
C ILE A 104 -7.20 24.28 1.58
N GLY A 105 -6.15 24.37 2.38
CA GLY A 105 -6.03 25.29 3.50
C GLY A 105 -4.72 26.07 3.46
N ASN A 106 -4.60 27.01 4.41
CA ASN A 106 -3.42 27.85 4.60
C ASN A 106 -2.96 28.57 3.33
N ILE A 107 -3.93 29.15 2.62
CA ILE A 107 -3.70 29.85 1.36
C ILE A 107 -3.12 31.23 1.70
N GLN A 108 -1.88 31.47 1.28
CA GLN A 108 -1.15 32.71 1.54
C GLN A 108 -0.47 33.21 0.27
N VAL A 109 -0.53 34.51 0.05
CA VAL A 109 0.18 35.20 -1.04
C VAL A 109 1.40 35.87 -0.41
N LEU A 110 2.58 35.63 -0.98
CA LEU A 110 3.85 36.15 -0.49
C LEU A 110 4.34 37.24 -1.45
N CYS A 111 4.64 38.40 -0.88
CA CYS A 111 5.14 39.59 -1.58
C CYS A 111 6.62 39.78 -1.24
N GLY A 112 7.39 40.13 -2.27
CA GLY A 112 8.80 40.47 -2.08
C GLY A 112 9.79 39.32 -1.96
N ASP A 113 11.05 39.69 -1.77
CA ASP A 113 12.18 38.74 -1.64
C ASP A 113 12.33 38.17 -0.22
N ALA A 114 11.79 38.87 0.78
CA ALA A 114 11.79 38.43 2.17
C ALA A 114 10.77 37.31 2.47
N GLY A 115 9.90 36.97 1.51
CA GLY A 115 8.90 35.91 1.68
C GLY A 115 7.81 36.24 2.72
N ALA A 116 7.53 37.52 2.93
CA ALA A 116 6.48 37.98 3.84
C ALA A 116 5.10 37.86 3.17
N ALA A 117 4.06 37.67 3.98
CA ALA A 117 2.69 37.72 3.47
C ALA A 117 2.39 39.11 2.90
N CYS A 118 1.75 39.15 1.72
CA CYS A 118 1.30 40.39 1.11
C CYS A 118 0.29 41.08 2.03
N SER A 119 0.50 42.38 2.24
CA SER A 119 -0.39 43.22 3.03
C SER A 119 -0.39 44.63 2.43
N PRO A 120 -1.34 45.52 2.77
CA PRO A 120 -1.36 46.88 2.25
C PRO A 120 -0.08 47.68 2.54
N GLY A 121 0.70 47.29 3.55
CA GLY A 121 2.00 47.89 3.88
C GLY A 121 3.20 47.22 3.23
N ASN A 122 3.01 46.09 2.52
CA ASN A 122 4.06 45.37 1.82
C ASN A 122 3.55 44.99 0.41
N ILE A 123 3.71 45.95 -0.49
CA ILE A 123 3.24 45.93 -1.88
C ILE A 123 4.36 45.54 -2.85
N GLU A 124 5.49 45.01 -2.34
CA GLU A 124 6.49 44.41 -3.23
C GLU A 124 5.80 43.38 -4.13
N SER A 125 6.17 43.33 -5.41
CA SER A 125 5.42 42.56 -6.40
C SER A 125 5.16 41.12 -5.93
N PRO A 126 3.91 40.63 -6.07
CA PRO A 126 3.54 39.30 -5.60
C PRO A 126 4.39 38.26 -6.31
N LYS A 127 5.15 37.48 -5.54
CA LYS A 127 6.14 36.56 -6.12
C LYS A 127 5.71 35.12 -6.01
N TYR A 128 5.03 34.74 -4.92
CA TYR A 128 4.61 33.37 -4.69
C TYR A 128 3.23 33.26 -4.06
N VAL A 129 2.53 32.14 -4.32
CA VAL A 129 1.41 31.66 -3.52
C VAL A 129 1.84 30.37 -2.82
N ARG A 130 1.46 30.22 -1.56
CA ARG A 130 1.56 28.99 -0.80
C ARG A 130 0.18 28.50 -0.41
N PHE A 131 -0.02 27.21 -0.47
CA PHE A 131 -1.22 26.55 0.02
C PHE A 131 -0.89 25.11 0.40
N SER A 132 -1.76 24.49 1.19
CA SER A 132 -1.53 23.14 1.69
C SER A 132 -2.79 22.30 1.62
N THR A 133 -2.63 20.99 1.47
CA THR A 133 -3.72 20.01 1.62
C THR A 133 -3.33 18.91 2.60
N THR A 134 -4.33 18.27 3.20
CA THR A 134 -4.13 17.17 4.13
C THR A 134 -4.61 15.86 3.52
N VAL A 135 -3.82 14.81 3.73
CA VAL A 135 -4.12 13.46 3.27
C VAL A 135 -4.02 12.49 4.42
N THR A 136 -5.07 11.71 4.62
CA THR A 136 -5.10 10.64 5.61
C THR A 136 -4.80 9.30 4.94
N LEU A 137 -3.77 8.61 5.40
CA LEU A 137 -3.48 7.24 5.02
C LEU A 137 -4.22 6.26 5.94
N ALA A 138 -4.55 5.08 5.44
CA ALA A 138 -5.14 4.00 6.23
C ALA A 138 -4.51 2.66 5.84
N PRO A 139 -3.20 2.46 6.11
CA PRO A 139 -2.50 1.21 5.84
C PRO A 139 -2.93 0.13 6.84
N ILE A 140 -3.02 -1.12 6.39
CA ILE A 140 -3.51 -2.27 7.19
C ILE A 140 -2.36 -3.03 7.85
N VAL A 141 -1.26 -3.24 7.12
CA VAL A 141 -0.10 -4.05 7.54
C VAL A 141 1.08 -3.18 7.92
N LEU A 142 1.31 -2.09 7.18
CA LEU A 142 2.45 -1.19 7.39
C LEU A 142 2.14 0.01 8.28
N THR A 143 1.11 -0.04 9.13
CA THR A 143 0.67 1.08 9.96
C THR A 143 1.78 1.62 10.88
N SER A 144 2.57 0.76 11.50
CA SER A 144 3.68 1.18 12.38
C SER A 144 4.82 1.86 11.63
N VAL A 145 5.02 1.54 10.36
CA VAL A 145 6.11 2.09 9.52
C VAL A 145 5.65 3.36 8.80
N LEU A 146 4.45 3.34 8.23
CA LEU A 146 3.88 4.44 7.45
C LEU A 146 3.18 5.49 8.32
N CYS A 147 2.88 5.20 9.58
CA CYS A 147 2.21 6.13 10.48
C CYS A 147 2.81 6.10 11.91
N PRO A 148 4.11 6.40 12.08
CA PRO A 148 4.75 6.33 13.40
C PRO A 148 4.16 7.32 14.42
N ASN A 149 3.77 8.51 13.96
CA ASN A 149 3.23 9.59 14.81
C ASN A 149 1.81 10.04 14.39
N GLY A 150 1.21 9.36 13.41
CA GLY A 150 -0.07 9.71 12.80
C GLY A 150 -0.12 9.37 11.31
N CYS A 151 -1.32 9.13 10.80
CA CYS A 151 -1.53 8.83 9.38
C CYS A 151 -1.95 10.04 8.55
N THR A 152 -1.99 11.23 9.14
CA THR A 152 -2.38 12.47 8.45
C THR A 152 -1.13 13.25 8.07
N TYR A 153 -0.96 13.49 6.78
CA TYR A 153 0.17 14.21 6.24
C TYR A 153 -0.30 15.51 5.59
N THR A 154 0.40 16.60 5.89
CA THR A 154 0.13 17.90 5.28
C THR A 154 1.12 18.12 4.15
N LEU A 155 0.61 18.27 2.94
CA LEU A 155 1.38 18.56 1.74
C LEU A 155 1.33 20.05 1.49
N ALA A 156 2.48 20.71 1.56
CA ALA A 156 2.63 22.11 1.20
C ALA A 156 3.02 22.23 -0.28
N TYR A 157 2.39 23.18 -0.96
CA TYR A 157 2.69 23.53 -2.34
C TYR A 157 2.95 25.02 -2.45
N SER A 158 3.91 25.39 -3.28
CA SER A 158 4.19 26.78 -3.61
C SER A 158 4.33 26.94 -5.12
N GLN A 159 3.83 28.05 -5.63
CA GLN A 159 3.98 28.43 -7.03
C GLN A 159 4.28 29.91 -7.15
N ARG A 160 4.90 30.29 -8.27
CA ARG A 160 5.12 31.70 -8.60
C ARG A 160 3.89 32.28 -9.31
N PHE A 161 3.67 33.57 -9.11
CA PHE A 161 2.89 34.36 -10.06
C PHE A 161 3.74 34.55 -11.32
N GLN A 162 3.14 34.35 -12.49
CA GLN A 162 3.78 34.53 -13.77
C GLN A 162 3.67 35.99 -14.23
#